data_AF-A0A351MMH0-F1
#
_entry.id   AF-A0A351MMH0-F1
#
_cell.length_a   1.000
_cell.length_b   1.000
_cell.length_c   1.000
_cell.angle_alpha   90.00
_cell.angle_beta   90.00
_cell.angle_gamma   90.00
#
_symmetry.space_group_name_H-M   'P 1'
#
loop_
_entity.id
_entity.type
_entity.pdbx_description
1 polymer ?
#
loop_
_entity_poly.entity_id
_entity_poly.type
_entity_poly.pdbx_seq_one_letter_code
_entity_poly.pdbx_strand_id
1 'polypeptide(L)'
;PRGGMILCREEHAKAIDRAVFPGQQGGPFIHHIAGKAVMLAEAAQPAFAEYAHGVVANAAAMAEVLVGRGFQLVSGGTDNHLM
;
A
#
# COMPACT_ATOMS: atom_id res chain seq x y z
N PRO A 1 -7.56 5.15 5.51
CA PRO A 1 -8.78 4.38 5.89
C PRO A 1 -8.67 2.92 5.40
N ARG A 2 -9.33 1.96 6.08
CA ARG A 2 -9.27 0.54 5.68
C ARG A 2 -10.21 0.25 4.49
N GLY A 3 -9.72 -0.55 3.54
CA GLY A 3 -10.47 -1.00 2.36
C GLY A 3 -9.53 -1.41 1.23
N GLY A 4 -10.09 -1.74 0.06
CA GLY A 4 -9.34 -2.08 -1.14
C GLY A 4 -9.65 -1.16 -2.32
N MET A 5 -8.82 -1.26 -3.36
CA MET A 5 -9.04 -0.70 -4.69
C MET A 5 -8.65 -1.77 -5.72
N ILE A 6 -9.36 -1.83 -6.84
CA ILE A 6 -9.01 -2.72 -7.96
C ILE A 6 -8.62 -1.82 -9.13
N LEU A 7 -7.35 -1.88 -9.53
CA LEU A 7 -6.87 -1.22 -10.75
C LEU A 7 -6.84 -2.27 -11.86
N CYS A 8 -7.40 -1.94 -13.01
CA CYS A 8 -7.47 -2.85 -14.14
C CYS A 8 -7.33 -2.12 -15.47
N ARG A 9 -7.02 -2.88 -16.52
CA ARG A 9 -7.18 -2.40 -17.90
C ARG A 9 -8.66 -2.26 -18.23
N GLU A 10 -8.98 -1.34 -19.13
CA GLU A 10 -10.35 -0.99 -19.50
C GLU A 10 -11.19 -2.20 -19.96
N GLU A 11 -10.57 -3.15 -20.67
CA GLU A 11 -11.22 -4.38 -21.12
C GLU A 11 -11.80 -5.24 -19.99
N HIS A 12 -11.31 -5.08 -18.76
CA HIS A 12 -11.78 -5.81 -17.58
C HIS A 12 -12.80 -5.02 -16.73
N ALA A 13 -12.98 -3.72 -16.97
CA ALA A 13 -13.73 -2.83 -16.07
C ALA A 13 -15.16 -3.33 -15.80
N LYS A 14 -15.93 -3.62 -16.86
CA LYS A 14 -17.32 -4.10 -16.72
C LYS A 14 -17.42 -5.43 -15.98
N ALA A 15 -16.47 -6.34 -16.19
CA ALA A 15 -16.47 -7.65 -15.54
C ALA A 15 -16.18 -7.52 -14.04
N ILE A 16 -15.23 -6.65 -13.68
CA ILE A 16 -14.88 -6.35 -12.29
C ILE A 16 -16.02 -5.63 -11.57
N ASP A 17 -16.58 -4.57 -12.15
CA ASP A 17 -17.67 -3.81 -11.54
C ASP A 17 -18.84 -4.72 -11.18
N ARG A 18 -19.24 -5.61 -12.12
CA ARG A 18 -20.30 -6.60 -11.90
C ARG A 18 -19.95 -7.60 -10.80
N ALA A 19 -18.69 -8.05 -10.72
CA ALA A 19 -18.25 -8.98 -9.68
C ALA A 19 -18.25 -8.33 -8.29
N VAL A 20 -17.93 -7.05 -8.19
CA VAL A 20 -18.02 -6.28 -6.93
C VAL A 20 -19.47 -6.06 -6.55
N PHE A 21 -20.27 -5.47 -7.44
CA PHE A 21 -21.69 -5.21 -7.24
C PHE A 21 -22.46 -5.49 -8.54
N PRO A 22 -23.54 -6.30 -8.52
CA PRO A 22 -24.20 -6.89 -7.35
C PRO A 22 -23.61 -8.24 -6.91
N GLY A 23 -22.42 -8.63 -7.39
CA GLY A 23 -21.85 -9.97 -7.14
C GLY A 23 -21.53 -10.27 -5.67
N GLN A 24 -20.44 -9.69 -5.15
CA GLN A 24 -19.92 -10.03 -3.82
C GLN A 24 -20.36 -9.06 -2.72
N GLN A 25 -20.62 -7.79 -3.05
CA GLN A 25 -20.91 -6.74 -2.08
C GLN A 25 -22.30 -6.13 -2.30
N GLY A 26 -22.84 -5.53 -1.24
CA GLY A 26 -24.07 -4.74 -1.26
C GLY A 26 -23.80 -3.24 -1.41
N GLY A 27 -24.44 -2.42 -0.58
CA GLY A 27 -24.29 -0.96 -0.61
C GLY A 27 -22.85 -0.49 -0.28
N PRO A 28 -22.31 0.52 -0.99
CA PRO A 28 -20.96 1.00 -0.76
C PRO A 28 -20.83 1.79 0.55
N PHE A 29 -19.67 1.70 1.19
CA PHE A 29 -19.33 2.52 2.36
C PHE A 29 -18.77 3.87 1.93
N ILE A 30 -19.65 4.84 1.65
CA ILE A 30 -19.28 6.17 1.13
C ILE A 30 -18.26 6.90 2.01
N HIS A 31 -18.37 6.80 3.34
CA HIS A 31 -17.41 7.37 4.29
C HIS A 31 -15.99 6.79 4.13
N HIS A 32 -15.86 5.50 3.79
CA HIS A 32 -14.57 4.89 3.46
C HIS A 32 -14.04 5.32 2.07
N ILE A 33 -14.90 5.64 1.12
CA ILE A 33 -14.50 6.15 -0.20
C ILE A 33 -14.01 7.59 -0.07
N ALA A 34 -14.74 8.45 0.65
CA ALA A 34 -14.34 9.82 0.94
C ALA A 34 -12.98 9.89 1.64
N GLY A 35 -12.76 9.07 2.67
CA GLY A 35 -11.46 9.00 3.33
C GLY A 35 -10.32 8.55 2.41
N LYS A 36 -10.60 7.70 1.39
CA LYS A 36 -9.57 7.27 0.43
C LYS A 36 -9.22 8.41 -0.53
N ALA A 37 -10.21 9.21 -0.93
CA ALA A 37 -9.95 10.39 -1.75
C ALA A 37 -9.00 11.37 -1.05
N VAL A 38 -9.22 11.63 0.25
CA VAL A 38 -8.31 12.45 1.07
C VAL A 38 -6.92 11.81 1.15
N MET A 39 -6.84 10.53 1.49
CA MET A 39 -5.56 9.80 1.57
C MET A 39 -4.78 9.79 0.25
N LEU A 40 -5.46 9.66 -0.90
CA LEU A 40 -4.81 9.70 -2.22
C LEU A 40 -4.30 11.09 -2.55
N ALA A 41 -5.03 12.13 -2.16
CA ALA A 41 -4.58 13.51 -2.32
C ALA A 41 -3.33 13.82 -1.47
N GLU A 42 -3.28 13.30 -0.24
CA GLU A 42 -2.08 13.37 0.62
C GLU A 42 -0.91 12.59 0.04
N ALA A 43 -1.16 11.36 -0.44
CA ALA A 43 -0.13 10.50 -1.04
C ALA A 43 0.45 11.07 -2.35
N ALA A 44 -0.29 11.93 -3.05
CA ALA A 44 0.16 12.62 -4.25
C ALA A 44 1.06 13.84 -3.96
N GLN A 45 1.20 14.27 -2.70
CA GLN A 45 2.06 15.40 -2.35
C GLN A 45 3.54 15.01 -2.42
N PRO A 46 4.46 15.92 -2.83
CA PRO A 46 5.90 15.63 -2.86
C PRO A 46 6.47 15.15 -1.52
N ALA A 47 5.97 15.70 -0.41
CA ALA A 47 6.36 15.30 0.94
C ALA A 47 6.09 13.81 1.23
N PHE A 48 5.10 13.20 0.58
CA PHE A 48 4.84 11.77 0.74
C PHE A 48 5.91 10.91 0.06
N ALA A 49 6.47 11.36 -1.07
CA ALA A 49 7.58 10.66 -1.71
C ALA A 49 8.84 10.70 -0.84
N GLU A 50 9.14 11.86 -0.24
CA GLU A 50 10.23 12.00 0.74
C GLU A 50 10.02 11.08 1.95
N TYR A 51 8.80 11.06 2.50
CA TYR A 51 8.43 10.15 3.57
C TYR A 51 8.63 8.68 3.19
N ALA A 52 8.15 8.26 2.02
CA ALA A 52 8.25 6.87 1.55
C ALA A 52 9.71 6.42 1.37
N HIS A 53 10.57 7.29 0.83
CA HIS A 53 12.01 7.02 0.76
C HIS A 53 12.64 6.90 2.16
N GLY A 54 12.22 7.76 3.10
CA GLY A 54 12.63 7.67 4.50
C GLY A 54 12.24 6.34 5.16
N VAL A 55 11.06 5.80 4.88
CA VAL A 55 10.63 4.49 5.41
C VAL A 55 11.57 3.38 4.95
N VAL A 56 11.90 3.32 3.66
CA VAL A 56 12.82 2.30 3.11
C VAL A 56 14.23 2.48 3.66
N ALA A 57 14.75 3.70 3.72
CA ALA A 57 16.07 3.98 4.28
C ALA A 57 16.18 3.55 5.76
N ASN A 58 15.14 3.81 6.55
CA ASN A 58 15.09 3.40 7.95
C ASN A 58 15.02 1.87 8.11
N ALA A 59 14.26 1.19 7.26
CA ALA A 59 14.19 -0.27 7.27
C ALA A 59 15.54 -0.90 6.89
N ALA A 60 16.23 -0.37 5.87
CA ALA A 60 17.57 -0.81 5.50
C ALA A 60 18.58 -0.62 6.63
N ALA A 61 18.59 0.56 7.28
CA ALA A 61 19.48 0.82 8.42
C ALA A 61 19.21 -0.13 9.60
N MET A 62 17.94 -0.45 9.88
CA MET A 62 17.57 -1.44 10.89
C MET A 62 18.06 -2.84 10.51
N ALA A 63 17.98 -3.22 9.23
CA ALA A 63 18.47 -4.49 8.70
C ALA A 63 19.97 -4.65 8.86
N GLU A 64 20.74 -3.63 8.49
CA GLU A 64 22.19 -3.62 8.67
C GLU A 64 22.59 -3.83 10.13
N VAL A 65 21.90 -3.16 11.07
CA VAL A 65 22.18 -3.30 12.50
C VAL A 65 21.84 -4.70 13.01
N LEU A 66 20.71 -5.28 12.60
CA LEU A 66 20.32 -6.62 13.03
C LEU A 66 21.27 -7.69 12.48
N VAL A 67 21.61 -7.63 11.20
CA VAL A 67 22.59 -8.53 10.58
C VAL A 67 23.96 -8.37 11.23
N GLY A 68 24.41 -7.14 11.46
CA GLY A 68 25.68 -6.85 12.15
C GLY A 68 25.74 -7.37 13.59
N ARG A 69 24.58 -7.61 14.22
CA ARG A 69 24.46 -8.24 15.55
C ARG A 69 24.31 -9.75 15.50
N GLY A 70 24.39 -10.37 14.32
CA GLY A 70 24.32 -11.82 14.13
C GLY A 70 22.90 -12.38 14.03
N PHE A 71 21.87 -11.53 13.92
CA PHE A 71 20.52 -12.00 13.59
C PHE A 71 20.45 -12.43 12.13
N GLN A 72 19.70 -13.50 11.86
CA GLN A 72 19.41 -13.93 10.50
C GLN A 72 18.09 -13.30 10.02
N LEU A 73 18.16 -12.54 8.94
CA LEU A 73 16.99 -12.02 8.24
C LEU A 73 16.70 -12.87 7.01
N VAL A 74 15.43 -13.07 6.70
CA VAL A 74 15.04 -13.73 5.44
C VAL A 74 15.55 -12.85 4.29
N SER A 75 16.21 -13.45 3.30
CA SER A 75 16.92 -12.75 2.21
C SER A 75 18.12 -11.86 2.60
N GLY A 76 18.47 -11.77 3.90
CA GLY A 76 19.68 -11.08 4.38
C GLY A 76 19.58 -9.55 4.47
N GLY A 77 18.41 -8.96 4.22
CA GLY A 77 18.20 -7.51 4.24
C GLY A 77 16.76 -7.15 3.87
N THR A 78 16.57 -5.94 3.33
CA THR A 78 15.28 -5.51 2.78
C THR A 78 15.44 -4.47 1.69
N ASP A 79 14.58 -4.57 0.66
CA ASP A 79 14.41 -3.55 -0.39
C ASP A 79 13.13 -2.74 -0.18
N ASN A 80 12.45 -2.90 0.96
CA ASN A 80 11.16 -2.25 1.22
C ASN A 80 11.00 -1.87 2.71
N HIS A 81 9.77 -1.86 3.23
CA HIS A 81 9.40 -1.32 4.54
C HIS A 81 9.39 -2.36 5.67
N LEU A 82 9.67 -3.63 5.40
CA LEU A 82 9.68 -4.73 6.37
C LEU A 82 10.96 -5.57 6.24
N MET A 83 11.22 -6.46 7.19
CA MET A 83 12.43 -7.28 7.26
C MET A 83 12.11 -8.69 7.77
#